data_AF-A0A960G1R0-F1
#
_entry.id   AF-A0A960G1R0-F1
#
_cell.length_a   1.000
_cell.length_b   1.000
_cell.length_c   1.000
_cell.angle_alpha   90.00
_cell.angle_beta   90.00
_cell.angle_gamma   90.00
#
_symmetry.space_group_name_H-M   'P 1'
#
loop_
_entity.id
_entity.type
_entity.pdbx_description
1 polymer ?
#
loop_
_entity_poly.entity_id
_entity_poly.type
_entity_poly.pdbx_seq_one_letter_code
_entity_poly.pdbx_strand_id
1 'polypeptide(L)'
;MEHPSVPEPFAPIGLTFDDVLLVPSASDVVPSEVDTSTQLTRSLRLRTPLVSSAMDTVTEARMAVAMARIGGVGVLHRNMSIEDQALQVD
;
A
#
# COMPACT_ATOMS: atom_id res chain seq x y z
N MET A 1 17.99 -2.25 19.64
CA MET A 1 19.16 -2.89 19.04
C MET A 1 19.63 -1.93 17.96
N GLU A 2 20.66 -1.12 18.24
CA GLU A 2 21.22 -0.22 17.24
C GLU A 2 21.86 -1.06 16.14
N HIS A 3 21.37 -0.91 14.92
CA HIS A 3 22.12 -1.37 13.75
C HIS A 3 23.30 -0.40 13.57
N PRO A 4 24.54 -0.90 13.40
CA PRO A 4 25.65 -0.02 13.07
C PRO A 4 25.37 0.58 11.70
N SER A 5 25.01 1.87 11.65
CA SER A 5 24.89 2.61 10.41
C SER A 5 26.29 2.86 9.85
N VAL A 6 26.42 2.71 8.54
CA VAL A 6 27.60 3.15 7.82
C VAL A 6 27.76 4.67 8.08
N PRO A 7 28.95 5.18 8.44
CA PRO A 7 29.12 6.61 8.70
C PRO A 7 28.64 7.43 7.51
N GLU A 8 27.97 8.57 7.76
CA GLU A 8 27.41 9.50 6.76
C GLU A 8 28.22 9.63 5.44
N PRO A 9 29.55 9.84 5.44
CA PRO A 9 30.32 9.96 4.19
C PRO A 9 30.38 8.68 3.32
N PHE A 10 29.97 7.53 3.85
CA PHE A 10 29.96 6.24 3.17
C PHE A 10 28.54 5.67 3.01
N ALA A 11 27.51 6.40 3.43
CA ALA A 11 26.12 5.98 3.24
C ALA A 11 25.74 6.02 1.74
N PRO A 12 24.98 5.04 1.24
CA PRO A 12 24.47 5.09 -0.12
C PRO A 12 23.47 6.26 -0.29
N ILE A 13 23.44 6.85 -1.48
CA ILE A 13 22.49 7.91 -1.82
C ILE A 13 21.07 7.33 -1.84
N GLY A 14 20.15 7.96 -1.11
CA GLY A 14 18.71 7.70 -1.21
C GLY A 14 18.05 8.66 -2.19
N LEU A 15 17.12 8.15 -3.00
CA LEU A 15 16.30 8.94 -3.94
C LEU A 15 14.85 8.92 -3.48
N THR A 16 14.17 10.06 -3.56
CA THR A 16 12.71 10.19 -3.39
C THR A 16 11.99 10.21 -4.74
N PHE A 17 10.66 10.30 -4.74
CA PHE A 17 9.84 10.31 -5.95
C PHE A 17 10.19 11.46 -6.91
N ASP A 18 10.50 12.65 -6.37
CA ASP A 18 10.79 13.85 -7.17
C ASP A 18 12.20 13.85 -7.77
N ASP A 19 13.08 12.94 -7.34
CA ASP A 19 14.46 12.85 -7.85
C ASP A 19 14.56 12.07 -9.17
N VAL A 20 13.48 11.37 -9.57
CA VAL A 20 13.53 10.41 -10.69
C VAL A 20 12.32 10.54 -11.62
N LEU A 21 12.51 10.11 -12.86
CA LEU A 21 11.45 9.96 -13.85
C LEU A 21 11.52 8.56 -14.47
N LEU A 22 10.36 8.01 -14.83
CA LEU A 22 10.29 6.81 -15.66
C LEU A 22 10.67 7.17 -17.10
N VAL A 23 11.63 6.44 -17.68
CA VAL A 23 12.01 6.60 -19.09
C VAL A 23 10.96 5.91 -19.96
N PRO A 24 10.34 6.62 -20.93
CA PRO A 24 9.41 5.99 -21.87
C PRO A 24 10.07 4.86 -22.68
N SER A 25 9.30 3.83 -23.01
CA SER A 25 9.74 2.72 -23.86
C SER A 25 8.64 2.34 -24.85
N ALA A 26 9.00 1.57 -25.88
CA ALA A 26 8.03 1.03 -26.83
C ALA A 26 7.01 0.14 -26.09
N SER A 27 5.73 0.29 -26.45
CA SER A 27 4.62 -0.45 -25.84
C SER A 27 3.68 -0.93 -26.94
N ASP A 28 3.34 -2.21 -26.89
CA ASP A 28 2.32 -2.82 -27.74
C ASP A 28 0.96 -2.94 -27.02
N VAL A 29 0.84 -2.40 -25.80
CA VAL A 29 -0.39 -2.39 -25.00
C VAL A 29 -0.95 -0.98 -24.84
N VAL A 30 -2.28 -0.86 -24.83
CA VAL A 30 -2.97 0.39 -24.49
C VAL A 30 -3.35 0.40 -22.99
N PRO A 31 -3.47 1.59 -22.36
CA PRO A 31 -3.72 1.68 -20.92
C PRO A 31 -4.95 0.91 -20.41
N SER A 32 -6.00 0.81 -21.22
CA SER A 32 -7.23 0.07 -20.86
C SER A 32 -7.07 -1.45 -20.80
N GLU A 33 -5.97 -1.99 -21.32
CA GLU A 33 -5.69 -3.43 -21.38
C GLU A 33 -4.67 -3.89 -20.32
N VAL A 34 -4.08 -2.95 -19.56
CA VAL A 34 -3.07 -3.27 -18.55
C VAL A 34 -3.72 -3.97 -17.35
N ASP A 35 -3.21 -5.15 -16.99
CA ASP A 35 -3.56 -5.82 -15.74
C ASP A 35 -2.79 -5.16 -14.58
N THR A 36 -3.50 -4.47 -13.70
CA THR A 36 -2.95 -3.80 -12.51
C THR A 36 -3.03 -4.65 -11.24
N SER A 37 -3.50 -5.89 -11.35
CA SER A 37 -3.55 -6.80 -10.21
C SER A 37 -2.16 -7.10 -9.65
N THR A 38 -2.09 -7.34 -8.34
CA THR A 38 -0.82 -7.55 -7.64
C THR A 38 -0.98 -8.54 -6.50
N GLN A 39 0.13 -9.19 -6.12
CA GLN A 39 0.17 -10.14 -5.01
C GLN A 39 0.65 -9.42 -3.74
N LEU A 40 -0.22 -9.28 -2.73
CA LEU A 40 0.14 -8.62 -1.47
C LEU A 40 0.79 -9.60 -0.48
N THR A 41 0.24 -10.81 -0.37
CA THR A 41 0.79 -11.90 0.46
C THR A 41 0.77 -13.20 -0.31
N ARG A 42 1.29 -14.31 0.22
CA ARG A 42 1.21 -15.63 -0.45
C ARG A 42 -0.22 -16.09 -0.77
N SER A 43 -1.22 -15.59 -0.03
CA SER A 43 -2.62 -15.99 -0.14
C SER A 43 -3.57 -14.88 -0.59
N LEU A 44 -3.09 -13.63 -0.74
CA LEU A 44 -3.94 -12.48 -1.07
C LEU A 44 -3.46 -11.78 -2.34
N ARG A 45 -4.28 -11.85 -3.39
CA ARG A 45 -4.14 -11.09 -4.64
C ARG A 45 -5.15 -9.95 -4.66
N LEU A 46 -4.69 -8.74 -4.97
CA LEU A 46 -5.52 -7.56 -5.17
C LEU A 46 -5.76 -7.36 -6.66
N ARG A 47 -6.93 -6.82 -7.05
CA ARG A 47 -7.19 -6.39 -8.43
C ARG A 47 -6.61 -5.01 -8.71
N THR A 48 -6.43 -4.21 -7.68
CA THR A 48 -5.88 -2.85 -7.74
C THR A 48 -4.76 -2.74 -6.70
N PRO A 49 -3.57 -2.20 -7.03
CA PRO A 49 -2.40 -2.23 -6.15
C PRO A 49 -2.45 -1.11 -5.10
N LEU A 50 -3.56 -1.04 -4.35
CA LEU A 50 -3.84 0.01 -3.37
C LEU A 50 -4.26 -0.57 -2.02
N VAL A 51 -3.67 0.00 -0.97
CA VAL A 51 -3.93 -0.31 0.45
C VAL A 51 -4.25 1.00 1.16
N SER A 52 -5.37 1.08 1.89
CA SER A 52 -5.64 2.27 2.70
C SER A 52 -4.86 2.26 4.01
N SER A 53 -4.40 3.43 4.43
CA SER A 53 -3.57 3.57 5.64
C SER A 53 -4.33 3.18 6.90
N ALA A 54 -3.64 2.52 7.84
CA ALA A 54 -4.17 2.11 9.14
C ALA A 54 -4.24 3.28 10.15
N MET A 55 -4.95 4.34 9.78
CA MET A 55 -5.12 5.57 10.56
C MET A 55 -6.58 5.80 10.91
N ASP A 56 -6.85 6.33 12.10
CA ASP A 56 -8.19 6.61 12.62
C ASP A 56 -9.00 7.58 11.76
N THR A 57 -8.32 8.54 11.17
CA THR A 57 -8.88 9.51 10.25
C THR A 57 -9.01 9.01 8.81
N VAL A 58 -8.60 7.78 8.52
CA VAL A 58 -8.56 7.24 7.15
C VAL A 58 -9.40 5.97 7.01
N THR A 59 -9.18 4.96 7.85
CA THR A 59 -9.72 3.61 7.60
C THR A 59 -10.46 3.01 8.79
N GLU A 60 -11.79 3.14 8.74
CA GLU A 60 -12.74 2.30 9.48
C GLU A 60 -13.49 1.37 8.52
N ALA A 61 -14.43 0.56 9.03
CA ALA A 61 -15.21 -0.43 8.27
C ALA A 61 -15.74 0.09 6.92
N ARG A 62 -16.30 1.31 6.88
CA ARG A 62 -16.82 1.90 5.64
C ARG A 62 -15.74 2.06 4.56
N MET A 63 -14.53 2.50 4.94
CA MET A 63 -13.43 2.66 4.00
C MET A 63 -12.90 1.28 3.56
N ALA A 64 -12.76 0.33 4.50
CA ALA A 64 -12.32 -1.02 4.18
C ALA A 64 -13.25 -1.71 3.14
N VAL A 65 -14.56 -1.57 3.31
CA VAL A 65 -15.56 -2.06 2.35
C VAL A 65 -15.42 -1.35 0.99
N ALA A 66 -15.22 -0.03 0.98
CA ALA A 66 -15.04 0.72 -0.26
C ALA A 66 -13.78 0.27 -1.03
N MET A 67 -12.66 0.10 -0.32
CA MET A 67 -11.40 -0.41 -0.89
C MET A 67 -11.58 -1.81 -1.48
N ALA A 68 -12.24 -2.71 -0.76
CA ALA A 68 -12.51 -4.06 -1.25
C ALA A 68 -13.38 -4.05 -2.53
N ARG A 69 -14.38 -3.17 -2.61
CA ARG A 69 -15.26 -3.01 -3.80
C ARG A 69 -14.49 -2.54 -5.04
N ILE A 70 -13.47 -1.69 -4.88
CA ILE A 70 -12.60 -1.26 -5.98
C ILE A 70 -11.41 -2.20 -6.24
N GLY A 71 -11.37 -3.35 -5.56
CA GLY A 71 -10.35 -4.38 -5.76
C GLY A 71 -9.04 -4.15 -5.00
N GLY A 72 -8.99 -3.16 -4.11
CA GLY A 72 -7.90 -2.97 -3.15
C GLY A 72 -8.22 -3.61 -1.79
N VAL A 73 -7.52 -3.16 -0.75
CA VAL A 73 -7.76 -3.61 0.63
C VAL A 73 -7.67 -2.43 1.60
N GLY A 74 -8.50 -2.44 2.65
CA GLY A 74 -8.38 -1.49 3.75
C GLY A 74 -7.82 -2.15 5.01
N VAL A 75 -6.95 -1.42 5.71
CA VAL A 75 -6.38 -1.85 6.99
C VAL A 75 -6.98 -1.01 8.11
N LEU A 76 -7.74 -1.63 9.00
CA LEU A 76 -8.33 -0.94 10.14
C LEU A 76 -7.22 -0.42 11.07
N HIS A 77 -7.39 0.81 11.53
CA HIS A 77 -6.49 1.38 12.53
C HIS A 77 -6.66 0.70 13.89
N ARG A 78 -5.70 0.92 14.79
CA ARG A 78 -5.65 0.32 16.14
C ARG A 78 -5.94 1.30 17.28
N ASN A 79 -6.54 2.45 16.97
CA ASN A 79 -6.86 3.50 17.93
C ASN A 79 -8.30 3.31 18.48
N MET A 80 -8.60 2.11 18.94
CA MET A 80 -9.89 1.69 19.51
C MET A 80 -9.68 0.43 20.38
N SER A 81 -10.72 -0.04 21.08
CA SER A 81 -10.64 -1.30 21.83
C SER A 81 -10.50 -2.52 20.89
N ILE A 82 -10.07 -3.66 21.44
CA ILE A 82 -9.97 -4.90 20.66
C ILE A 82 -11.36 -5.33 20.18
N GLU A 83 -12.36 -5.15 21.06
CA GLU A 83 -13.76 -5.46 20.82
C GLU A 83 -14.33 -4.58 19.69
N ASP A 84 -14.08 -3.27 19.74
CA ASP A 84 -14.55 -2.35 18.70
C ASP A 84 -13.88 -2.64 17.35
N GLN A 85 -12.58 -2.97 17.35
CA GLN A 85 -11.87 -3.32 16.12
C GLN A 85 -12.42 -4.60 15.50
N ALA A 86 -12.75 -5.60 16.34
CA ALA A 86 -13.37 -6.84 15.89
C ALA A 86 -14.76 -6.58 15.26
N LEU A 87 -15.57 -5.70 15.88
CA LEU A 87 -16.88 -5.31 15.35
C LEU A 87 -16.80 -4.59 13.99
N GLN A 88 -15.68 -3.96 13.66
CA GLN A 88 -15.47 -3.35 12.35
C GLN A 88 -15.13 -4.36 11.23
N VAL A 89 -14.81 -5.62 11.59
CA VAL A 89 -14.49 -6.70 10.64
C VAL A 89 -15.70 -7.56 10.30
N ASP A 90 -16.65 -7.72 11.22
CA ASP A 90 -17.90 -8.50 11.05
C ASP A 90 -18.83 -7.94 9.96
#